data_AF-A0A7S2YGV8-F1
#
_entry.id   AF-A0A7S2YGV8-F1
#
_cell.length_a   1.000
_cell.length_b   1.000
_cell.length_c   1.000
_cell.angle_alpha   90.00
_cell.angle_beta   90.00
_cell.angle_gamma   90.00
#
_symmetry.space_group_name_H-M   'P 1'
#
loop_
_entity.id
_entity.type
_entity.pdbx_description
1 polymer ?
#
loop_
_entity_poly.entity_id
_entity_poly.type
_entity_poly.pdbx_seq_one_letter_code
_entity_poly.pdbx_strand_id
1 'polypeptide(L)'
;EQPSTGEAVNNEGIESSVENPHDDSGANDENDPNGTAARIFGDPRRPSLRRILSLFLSPVTDEQGNPLSIFFGLISIFVFGSILGLLLPNDSHFPSQSYATLSSCLGYTYFFAWSVSFYPQVLSNFRRRTTQGLSVEFSSLNVLGFACYTVYNVVLFTSPTVQALYKHRYGADAQIPVQSNDVAFAVHAFCLSSITLMQILHYDGIQATRQMSPYIMAMIALIMLICIVGALMCTFGLYLNWLDYIYVLSLCKIAVTLVKYTPQVYLNWKRKSTSGWSIWQILLDLTGGFLSNLQLVLDCNALGDFSGITGNVAKLVLGQASIVFDVIFCTQHYLLYPTSAAAAASGRPLLSSQETTSFQEGDDEDAPEVLSTLT
;
A
#
# COMPACT_ATOMS: atom_id res chain seq x y z
N GLU A 1 19.44 -36.19 -79.10
CA GLU A 1 19.12 -37.63 -79.22
C GLU A 1 17.62 -37.83 -79.09
N GLN A 2 17.14 -38.90 -79.73
CA GLN A 2 15.78 -39.16 -80.20
C GLN A 2 14.83 -39.73 -79.09
N PRO A 3 13.53 -40.00 -79.35
CA PRO A 3 12.41 -39.46 -78.57
C PRO A 3 11.44 -40.56 -78.03
N SER A 4 10.17 -40.20 -77.83
CA SER A 4 8.96 -41.06 -77.91
C SER A 4 8.44 -41.64 -76.58
N THR A 5 7.27 -41.21 -76.10
CA THR A 5 5.89 -41.76 -76.26
C THR A 5 5.65 -43.10 -75.57
N GLY A 6 4.54 -43.20 -74.81
CA GLY A 6 3.98 -44.49 -74.39
C GLY A 6 2.87 -44.34 -73.35
N GLU A 7 1.62 -44.40 -73.81
CA GLU A 7 0.40 -44.48 -73.01
C GLU A 7 0.25 -45.84 -72.29
N ALA A 8 -0.46 -45.77 -71.15
CA ALA A 8 -1.41 -46.70 -70.51
C ALA A 8 -1.41 -48.22 -70.85
N VAL A 9 -1.63 -49.04 -69.82
CA VAL A 9 -2.75 -50.01 -69.72
C VAL A 9 -2.76 -50.68 -68.34
N ASN A 10 -3.95 -50.75 -67.75
CA ASN A 10 -4.31 -51.45 -66.51
C ASN A 10 -4.22 -52.98 -66.65
N ASN A 11 -4.00 -53.70 -65.55
CA ASN A 11 -4.65 -55.00 -65.37
C ASN A 11 -4.85 -55.39 -63.90
N GLU A 12 -5.98 -56.06 -63.69
CA GLU A 12 -6.65 -56.46 -62.45
C GLU A 12 -5.95 -57.60 -61.68
N GLY A 13 -6.34 -57.81 -60.41
CA GLY A 13 -6.05 -59.06 -59.70
C GLY A 13 -6.43 -59.04 -58.20
N ILE A 14 -7.49 -59.78 -57.86
CA ILE A 14 -8.21 -59.86 -56.57
C ILE A 14 -7.67 -61.00 -55.67
N GLU A 15 -7.68 -60.75 -54.35
CA GLU A 15 -7.75 -61.63 -53.16
C GLU A 15 -6.79 -62.83 -52.96
N SER A 16 -6.13 -62.89 -51.79
CA SER A 16 -6.59 -63.74 -50.66
C SER A 16 -5.58 -63.80 -49.48
N SER A 17 -6.04 -63.32 -48.32
CA SER A 17 -5.91 -63.83 -46.94
C SER A 17 -4.75 -64.76 -46.53
N VAL A 18 -3.86 -64.33 -45.63
CA VAL A 18 -3.29 -65.14 -44.51
C VAL A 18 -2.82 -64.21 -43.35
N GLU A 19 -3.37 -64.49 -42.17
CA GLU A 19 -2.93 -64.29 -40.77
C GLU A 19 -2.00 -63.13 -40.31
N ASN A 20 -2.49 -62.48 -39.24
CA ASN A 20 -1.79 -61.58 -38.31
C ASN A 20 -0.71 -62.33 -37.50
N PRO A 21 0.39 -61.68 -37.06
CA PRO A 21 0.32 -61.05 -35.74
C PRO A 21 1.16 -59.75 -35.56
N HIS A 22 0.59 -58.83 -34.78
CA HIS A 22 1.19 -57.77 -33.95
C HIS A 22 2.59 -57.21 -34.29
N ASP A 23 2.66 -55.91 -34.64
CA ASP A 23 3.42 -54.94 -33.85
C ASP A 23 3.02 -53.48 -34.13
N ASP A 24 3.33 -52.64 -33.15
CA ASP A 24 2.93 -51.26 -32.88
C ASP A 24 3.31 -50.18 -33.94
N SER A 25 2.76 -48.96 -33.73
CA SER A 25 2.97 -47.66 -34.44
C SER A 25 2.04 -47.42 -35.65
N GLY A 26 1.32 -46.30 -35.80
CA GLY A 26 1.55 -44.91 -35.39
C GLY A 26 1.38 -44.04 -36.66
N ALA A 27 0.82 -42.83 -36.50
CA ALA A 27 0.65 -41.77 -37.53
C ALA A 27 -0.50 -41.97 -38.56
N ASN A 28 -1.36 -41.01 -38.90
CA ASN A 28 -1.42 -39.57 -38.66
C ASN A 28 -2.85 -39.07 -38.93
N ASP A 29 -3.43 -38.32 -38.00
CA ASP A 29 -4.53 -37.39 -38.28
C ASP A 29 -4.21 -36.07 -37.56
N GLU A 30 -3.18 -35.39 -38.06
CA GLU A 30 -2.76 -34.05 -37.63
C GLU A 30 -2.89 -33.09 -38.81
N ASN A 31 -3.96 -32.29 -38.82
CA ASN A 31 -3.99 -30.95 -39.41
C ASN A 31 -5.30 -30.20 -39.06
N ASP A 32 -5.53 -29.95 -37.76
CA ASP A 32 -6.33 -28.80 -37.32
C ASP A 32 -5.53 -27.95 -36.32
N PRO A 33 -4.79 -26.94 -36.80
CA PRO A 33 -3.96 -26.08 -35.95
C PRO A 33 -4.77 -25.17 -35.02
N ASN A 34 -6.08 -24.98 -35.26
CA ASN A 34 -6.92 -24.07 -34.49
C ASN A 34 -7.64 -24.75 -33.31
N GLY A 35 -7.87 -26.06 -33.37
CA GLY A 35 -8.51 -26.82 -32.29
C GLY A 35 -7.62 -27.06 -31.06
N THR A 36 -6.30 -27.18 -31.26
CA THR A 36 -5.36 -27.58 -30.22
C THR A 36 -4.84 -26.40 -29.39
N ALA A 37 -4.66 -25.23 -30.01
CA ALA A 37 -4.23 -24.01 -29.32
C ALA A 37 -5.26 -23.53 -28.28
N ALA A 38 -6.57 -23.69 -28.56
CA ALA A 38 -7.65 -23.31 -27.65
C ALA A 38 -7.84 -24.28 -26.45
N ARG A 39 -7.29 -25.50 -26.52
CA ARG A 39 -7.34 -26.47 -25.42
C ARG A 39 -6.15 -26.36 -24.47
N ILE A 40 -5.00 -25.88 -24.94
CA ILE A 40 -3.78 -25.73 -24.14
C ILE A 40 -3.68 -24.33 -23.52
N PHE A 41 -4.10 -23.29 -24.23
CA PHE A 41 -4.24 -21.94 -23.70
C PHE A 41 -5.72 -21.66 -23.45
N GLY A 42 -6.14 -21.83 -22.20
CA GLY A 42 -7.54 -21.63 -21.79
C GLY A 42 -8.13 -20.30 -22.28
N ASP A 43 -9.44 -20.32 -22.54
CA ASP A 43 -10.25 -19.22 -23.04
C ASP A 43 -9.86 -17.84 -22.46
N PRO A 44 -9.40 -16.87 -23.28
CA PRO A 44 -9.02 -15.53 -22.81
C PRO A 44 -10.19 -14.73 -22.23
N ARG A 45 -11.44 -15.19 -22.40
CA ARG A 45 -12.65 -14.58 -21.84
C ARG A 45 -12.99 -15.07 -20.44
N ARG A 46 -12.32 -16.11 -19.92
CA ARG A 46 -12.47 -16.55 -18.54
C ARG A 46 -11.28 -16.04 -17.74
N PRO A 47 -11.46 -15.08 -16.81
CA PRO A 47 -10.36 -14.69 -15.95
C PRO A 47 -9.92 -15.93 -15.16
N SER A 48 -8.68 -16.37 -15.38
CA SER A 48 -8.12 -17.50 -14.64
C SER A 48 -8.21 -17.19 -13.14
N LEU A 49 -8.44 -18.20 -12.31
CA LEU A 49 -8.54 -18.03 -10.84
C LEU A 49 -7.34 -17.25 -10.28
N ARG A 50 -6.16 -17.44 -10.89
CA ARG A 50 -4.93 -16.69 -10.58
C ARG A 50 -5.04 -15.19 -10.86
N ARG A 51 -5.66 -14.80 -11.98
CA ARG A 51 -5.89 -13.39 -12.34
C ARG A 51 -6.88 -12.74 -11.39
N ILE A 52 -7.97 -13.42 -11.04
CA ILE A 52 -8.92 -12.93 -10.03
C ILE A 52 -8.22 -12.76 -8.68
N LEU A 53 -7.49 -13.79 -8.22
CA LEU A 53 -6.78 -13.73 -6.94
C LEU A 53 -5.77 -12.57 -6.90
N SER A 54 -5.04 -12.33 -8.00
CA SER A 54 -4.12 -11.20 -8.10
C SER A 54 -4.81 -9.83 -7.97
N LEU A 55 -6.08 -9.73 -8.39
CA LEU A 55 -6.87 -8.50 -8.26
C LEU A 55 -7.36 -8.26 -6.81
N PHE A 56 -7.50 -9.29 -5.98
CA PHE A 56 -7.78 -9.11 -4.55
C PHE A 56 -6.54 -8.67 -3.77
N LEU A 57 -5.35 -9.01 -4.25
CA LEU A 57 -4.06 -8.54 -3.74
C LEU A 57 -3.63 -7.19 -4.31
N SER A 58 -4.45 -6.59 -5.18
CA SER A 58 -4.21 -5.27 -5.79
C SER A 58 -3.75 -4.19 -4.83
N PRO A 59 -4.31 -4.06 -3.61
CA PRO A 59 -3.87 -3.02 -2.68
C PRO A 59 -2.36 -3.07 -2.42
N VAL A 60 -1.76 -4.26 -2.52
CA VAL A 60 -0.36 -4.55 -2.22
C VAL A 60 0.48 -4.71 -3.50
N THR A 61 -0.12 -5.17 -4.59
CA THR A 61 0.61 -5.54 -5.81
C THR A 61 0.63 -4.46 -6.88
N ASP A 62 -0.42 -3.63 -6.95
CA ASP A 62 -0.56 -2.56 -7.92
C ASP A 62 -0.01 -1.24 -7.35
N GLU A 63 0.50 -0.39 -8.24
CA GLU A 63 1.05 0.92 -7.90
C GLU A 63 0.31 2.06 -8.59
N GLN A 64 -0.35 1.76 -9.72
CA GLN A 64 -0.97 2.76 -10.58
C GLN A 64 -2.46 2.97 -10.28
N GLY A 65 -3.12 1.98 -9.66
CA GLY A 65 -4.53 2.08 -9.28
C GLY A 65 -5.45 2.12 -10.50
N ASN A 66 -5.43 1.07 -11.32
CA ASN A 66 -6.42 0.92 -12.40
C ASN A 66 -7.83 0.71 -11.80
N PRO A 67 -8.90 1.30 -12.34
CA PRO A 67 -10.27 1.12 -11.83
C PRO A 67 -10.68 -0.32 -11.47
N LEU A 68 -10.30 -1.32 -12.28
CA LEU A 68 -10.62 -2.73 -12.00
C LEU A 68 -9.87 -3.25 -10.76
N SER A 69 -8.58 -2.90 -10.67
CA SER A 69 -7.69 -3.20 -9.55
C SER A 69 -8.23 -2.58 -8.26
N ILE A 70 -8.66 -1.31 -8.32
CA ILE A 70 -9.29 -0.57 -7.23
C ILE A 70 -10.55 -1.27 -6.74
N PHE A 71 -11.46 -1.60 -7.65
CA PHE A 71 -12.72 -2.22 -7.29
C PHE A 71 -12.53 -3.53 -6.52
N PHE A 72 -11.75 -4.46 -7.07
CA PHE A 72 -11.50 -5.76 -6.40
C PHE A 72 -10.64 -5.62 -5.14
N GLY A 73 -9.68 -4.71 -5.13
CA GLY A 73 -8.85 -4.46 -3.95
C GLY A 73 -9.64 -3.82 -2.80
N LEU A 74 -10.54 -2.87 -3.08
CA LEU A 74 -11.43 -2.33 -2.03
C LEU A 74 -12.40 -3.40 -1.52
N ILE A 75 -12.96 -4.24 -2.40
CA ILE A 75 -13.77 -5.38 -1.96
C ILE A 75 -12.99 -6.29 -1.02
N SER A 76 -11.72 -6.58 -1.32
CA SER A 76 -10.90 -7.42 -0.44
C SER A 76 -10.73 -6.80 0.94
N ILE A 77 -10.44 -5.50 1.02
CA ILE A 77 -10.34 -4.75 2.29
C ILE A 77 -11.65 -4.82 3.08
N PHE A 78 -12.79 -4.60 2.44
CA PHE A 78 -14.11 -4.70 3.09
C PHE A 78 -14.42 -6.11 3.58
N VAL A 79 -14.11 -7.14 2.79
CA VAL A 79 -14.37 -8.54 3.16
C VAL A 79 -13.50 -8.94 4.36
N PHE A 80 -12.19 -8.71 4.30
CA PHE A 80 -11.28 -9.06 5.41
C PHE A 80 -11.59 -8.25 6.67
N GLY A 81 -11.85 -6.95 6.52
CA GLY A 81 -12.26 -6.08 7.62
C GLY A 81 -13.56 -6.51 8.30
N SER A 82 -14.58 -6.86 7.50
CA SER A 82 -15.86 -7.35 8.02
C SER A 82 -15.73 -8.72 8.69
N ILE A 83 -14.92 -9.63 8.14
CA ILE A 83 -14.63 -10.92 8.78
C ILE A 83 -14.00 -10.69 10.16
N LEU A 84 -13.02 -9.78 10.26
CA LEU A 84 -12.42 -9.43 11.56
C LEU A 84 -13.46 -8.86 12.53
N GLY A 85 -14.34 -7.96 12.07
CA GLY A 85 -15.40 -7.40 12.90
C GLY A 85 -16.50 -8.39 13.32
N LEU A 86 -16.71 -9.47 12.57
CA LEU A 86 -17.61 -10.55 12.97
C LEU A 86 -16.96 -11.52 13.98
N LEU A 87 -15.63 -11.68 13.93
CA LEU A 87 -14.89 -12.59 14.78
C LEU A 87 -14.49 -11.97 16.12
N LEU A 88 -14.30 -10.65 16.16
CA LEU A 88 -13.88 -9.93 17.36
C LEU A 88 -15.09 -9.47 18.18
N PRO A 89 -14.97 -9.44 19.52
CA PRO A 89 -16.10 -9.13 20.39
C PRO A 89 -16.60 -7.70 20.16
N ASN A 90 -17.92 -7.56 20.02
CA ASN A 90 -18.60 -6.28 19.81
C ASN A 90 -18.88 -5.58 21.16
N ASP A 91 -18.84 -4.24 21.15
CA ASP A 91 -19.25 -3.46 22.31
C ASP A 91 -20.75 -3.64 22.61
N SER A 92 -21.06 -3.98 23.87
CA SER A 92 -22.41 -4.27 24.37
C SER A 92 -23.28 -3.03 24.62
N HIS A 93 -22.80 -1.84 24.25
CA HIS A 93 -23.44 -0.56 24.59
C HIS A 93 -24.52 -0.11 23.60
N PHE A 94 -24.68 -0.82 22.48
CA PHE A 94 -25.64 -0.44 21.44
C PHE A 94 -27.04 -1.04 21.65
N PRO A 95 -28.10 -0.34 21.22
CA PRO A 95 -29.48 -0.76 21.44
C PRO A 95 -29.88 -2.04 20.68
N SER A 96 -29.15 -2.44 19.64
CA SER A 96 -29.39 -3.69 18.91
C SER A 96 -28.11 -4.41 18.54
N GLN A 97 -28.15 -5.75 18.55
CA GLN A 97 -27.01 -6.60 18.21
C GLN A 97 -26.57 -6.40 16.75
N SER A 98 -27.51 -6.18 15.83
CA SER A 98 -27.20 -5.90 14.42
C SER A 98 -26.44 -4.59 14.26
N TYR A 99 -26.77 -3.59 15.07
CA TYR A 99 -26.09 -2.30 15.07
C TYR A 99 -24.67 -2.42 15.64
N ALA A 100 -24.51 -3.13 16.76
CA ALA A 100 -23.20 -3.43 17.34
C ALA A 100 -22.27 -4.15 16.33
N THR A 101 -22.82 -5.14 15.61
CA THR A 101 -22.09 -5.85 14.55
C THR A 101 -21.73 -4.93 13.39
N LEU A 102 -22.65 -4.07 12.94
CA LEU A 102 -22.38 -3.12 11.86
C LEU A 102 -21.27 -2.14 12.24
N SER A 103 -21.35 -1.54 13.43
CA SER A 103 -20.31 -0.63 13.93
C SER A 103 -18.97 -1.37 14.03
N SER A 104 -18.92 -2.59 14.56
CA SER A 104 -17.70 -3.41 14.61
C SER A 104 -17.12 -3.70 13.21
N CYS A 105 -17.95 -4.12 12.24
CA CYS A 105 -17.50 -4.36 10.86
C CYS A 105 -16.93 -3.10 10.20
N LEU A 106 -17.53 -1.93 10.41
CA LEU A 106 -16.98 -0.65 9.94
C LEU A 106 -15.64 -0.34 10.63
N GLY A 107 -15.62 -0.54 11.95
CA GLY A 107 -14.47 -0.46 12.86
C GLY A 107 -13.22 -1.16 12.32
N TYR A 108 -13.36 -2.47 12.17
CA TYR A 108 -12.26 -3.33 11.74
C TYR A 108 -11.93 -3.18 10.26
N THR A 109 -12.89 -2.78 9.42
CA THR A 109 -12.60 -2.43 8.02
C THR A 109 -11.68 -1.22 7.91
N TYR A 110 -11.98 -0.11 8.60
CA TYR A 110 -11.08 1.04 8.51
C TYR A 110 -9.72 0.78 9.19
N PHE A 111 -9.70 0.04 10.30
CA PHE A 111 -8.46 -0.35 10.96
C PHE A 111 -7.56 -1.18 10.04
N PHE A 112 -8.17 -2.14 9.33
CA PHE A 112 -7.46 -2.96 8.36
C PHE A 112 -6.98 -2.13 7.17
N ALA A 113 -7.82 -1.25 6.62
CA ALA A 113 -7.46 -0.34 5.52
C ALA A 113 -6.24 0.52 5.89
N TRP A 114 -6.27 1.17 7.05
CA TRP A 114 -5.14 1.99 7.53
C TRP A 114 -3.88 1.17 7.80
N SER A 115 -4.00 -0.05 8.31
CA SER A 115 -2.83 -0.90 8.54
C SER A 115 -2.19 -1.34 7.22
N VAL A 116 -3.00 -1.76 6.25
CA VAL A 116 -2.52 -2.22 4.96
C VAL A 116 -1.92 -1.06 4.14
N SER A 117 -2.35 0.19 4.33
CA SER A 117 -1.90 1.36 3.54
C SER A 117 -0.39 1.64 3.57
N PHE A 118 0.34 1.11 4.55
CA PHE A 118 1.78 1.29 4.67
C PHE A 118 2.61 0.34 3.78
N TYR A 119 2.07 -0.84 3.49
CA TYR A 119 2.77 -1.89 2.75
C TYR A 119 3.05 -1.60 1.27
N PRO A 120 2.14 -0.97 0.49
CA PRO A 120 2.29 -0.83 -0.95
C PRO A 120 3.54 -0.06 -1.31
N GLN A 121 3.83 1.02 -0.56
CA GLN A 121 5.05 1.80 -0.79
C GLN A 121 6.31 1.03 -0.43
N VAL A 122 6.33 0.33 0.71
CA VAL A 122 7.49 -0.48 1.13
C VAL A 122 7.81 -1.55 0.09
N LEU A 123 6.79 -2.23 -0.42
CA LEU A 123 6.95 -3.29 -1.41
C LEU A 123 7.32 -2.74 -2.78
N SER A 124 6.72 -1.61 -3.19
CA SER A 124 7.08 -0.90 -4.42
C SER A 124 8.57 -0.56 -4.45
N ASN A 125 9.07 0.07 -3.38
CA ASN A 125 10.47 0.43 -3.23
C ASN A 125 11.37 -0.82 -3.31
N PHE A 126 10.99 -1.90 -2.63
CA PHE A 126 11.76 -3.15 -2.64
C PHE A 126 11.82 -3.80 -4.03
N ARG A 127 10.70 -3.81 -4.77
CA ARG A 127 10.62 -4.38 -6.12
C ARG A 127 11.38 -3.54 -7.14
N ARG A 128 11.22 -2.22 -7.10
CA ARG A 128 11.84 -1.29 -8.05
C ARG A 128 13.31 -1.00 -7.73
N ARG A 129 13.77 -1.31 -6.50
CA ARG A 129 15.13 -0.99 -6.01
C ARG A 129 15.48 0.49 -6.13
N THR A 130 14.49 1.36 -6.04
CA THR A 130 14.64 2.82 -6.08
C THR A 130 13.48 3.47 -5.33
N THR A 131 13.75 4.63 -4.72
CA THR A 131 12.73 5.49 -4.10
C THR A 131 12.45 6.74 -4.91
N GLN A 132 12.92 6.79 -6.16
CA GLN A 132 12.62 7.88 -7.07
C GLN A 132 11.10 8.00 -7.27
N GLY A 133 10.55 9.15 -6.88
CA GLY A 133 9.10 9.40 -6.82
C GLY A 133 8.62 9.84 -5.43
N LEU A 134 9.26 9.32 -4.39
CA LEU A 134 8.90 9.53 -2.99
C LEU A 134 9.60 10.76 -2.39
N SER A 135 8.88 11.55 -1.60
CA SER A 135 9.44 12.68 -0.88
C SER A 135 10.12 12.23 0.42
N VAL A 136 11.43 12.50 0.52
CA VAL A 136 12.20 12.31 1.77
C VAL A 136 11.62 13.14 2.93
N GLU A 137 11.04 14.30 2.64
CA GLU A 137 10.40 15.15 3.64
C GLU A 137 9.13 14.49 4.19
N PHE A 138 8.28 13.94 3.31
CA PHE A 138 7.09 13.18 3.71
C PHE A 138 7.45 11.98 4.59
N SER A 139 8.45 11.19 4.19
CA SER A 139 8.89 10.02 4.94
C SER A 139 9.52 10.38 6.29
N SER A 140 10.38 11.41 6.33
CA SER A 140 11.02 11.88 7.57
C SER A 140 9.98 12.39 8.57
N LEU A 141 8.99 13.15 8.09
CA LEU A 141 7.88 13.63 8.91
C LEU A 141 6.99 12.49 9.40
N ASN A 142 6.68 11.49 8.58
CA ASN A 142 5.95 10.31 9.04
C ASN A 142 6.67 9.59 10.18
N VAL A 143 7.99 9.36 10.07
CA VAL A 143 8.78 8.73 11.14
C VAL A 143 8.71 9.56 12.43
N LEU A 144 8.94 10.87 12.37
CA LEU A 144 8.89 11.75 13.54
C LEU A 144 7.49 11.75 14.20
N GLY A 145 6.44 11.89 13.39
CA GLY A 145 5.07 11.89 13.87
C GLY A 145 4.71 10.56 14.53
N PHE A 146 4.96 9.43 13.87
CA PHE A 146 4.64 8.11 14.41
C PHE A 146 5.52 7.73 15.61
N ALA A 147 6.74 8.25 15.72
CA ALA A 147 7.53 8.12 16.95
C ALA A 147 6.83 8.80 18.13
N CYS A 148 6.43 10.07 17.98
CA CYS A 148 5.70 10.81 19.02
C CYS A 148 4.38 10.11 19.39
N TYR A 149 3.65 9.65 18.37
CA TYR A 149 2.37 8.94 18.55
C TYR A 149 2.55 7.59 19.25
N THR A 150 3.60 6.85 18.93
CA THR A 150 3.92 5.58 19.59
C THR A 150 4.25 5.79 21.05
N VAL A 151 5.09 6.77 21.37
CA VAL A 151 5.43 7.08 22.77
C VAL A 151 4.17 7.49 23.55
N TYR A 152 3.32 8.36 22.99
CA TYR A 152 2.04 8.74 23.61
C TYR A 152 1.17 7.52 23.94
N ASN A 153 0.88 6.67 22.94
CA ASN A 153 0.00 5.52 23.13
C ASN A 153 0.60 4.48 24.08
N VAL A 154 1.86 4.10 23.89
CA VAL A 154 2.54 3.10 24.73
C VAL A 154 2.60 3.56 26.18
N VAL A 155 3.03 4.80 26.43
CA VAL A 155 3.21 5.30 27.79
C VAL A 155 1.86 5.46 28.50
N LEU A 156 0.84 6.05 27.87
CA LEU A 156 -0.48 6.21 28.48
C LEU A 156 -1.16 4.85 28.75
N PHE A 157 -0.91 3.86 27.88
CA PHE A 157 -1.46 2.50 28.03
C PHE A 157 -0.73 1.66 29.08
N THR A 158 0.59 1.80 29.25
CA THR A 158 1.38 0.88 30.09
C THR A 158 1.86 1.48 31.40
N SER A 159 2.04 2.81 31.51
CA SER A 159 2.68 3.43 32.67
C SER A 159 1.68 3.69 33.80
N PRO A 160 1.80 3.01 34.96
CA PRO A 160 0.90 3.26 36.10
C PRO A 160 1.00 4.70 36.62
N THR A 161 2.20 5.29 36.57
CA THR A 161 2.43 6.68 37.00
C THR A 161 1.64 7.67 36.16
N VAL A 162 1.67 7.53 34.84
CA VAL A 162 0.93 8.41 33.93
C VAL A 162 -0.57 8.19 34.05
N GLN A 163 -1.01 6.94 34.20
CA GLN A 163 -2.42 6.63 34.44
C GLN A 163 -2.94 7.21 35.76
N ALA A 164 -2.12 7.18 36.81
CA ALA A 164 -2.43 7.83 38.08
C ALA A 164 -2.54 9.36 37.93
N LEU A 165 -1.62 9.99 37.20
CA LEU A 165 -1.71 11.43 36.88
C LEU A 165 -2.97 11.76 36.07
N TYR A 166 -3.35 10.89 35.14
CA TYR A 166 -4.57 11.04 34.34
C TYR A 166 -5.82 10.97 35.21
N LYS A 167 -5.94 9.92 36.04
CA LYS A 167 -7.05 9.78 36.99
C LYS A 167 -7.09 10.89 38.03
N HIS A 168 -5.94 11.39 38.47
CA HIS A 168 -5.88 12.56 39.33
C HIS A 168 -6.45 13.82 38.65
N ARG A 169 -6.20 13.99 37.34
CA ARG A 169 -6.67 15.15 36.57
C ARG A 169 -8.14 15.08 36.17
N TYR A 170 -8.62 13.91 35.80
CA TYR A 170 -9.95 13.71 35.21
C TYR A 170 -10.93 12.95 36.11
N GLY A 171 -10.50 12.52 37.30
CA GLY A 171 -11.30 11.76 38.27
C GLY A 171 -10.86 10.30 38.42
N ALA A 172 -11.04 9.73 39.61
CA ALA A 172 -10.60 8.37 39.93
C ALA A 172 -11.25 7.29 39.05
N ASP A 173 -12.49 7.53 38.64
CA ASP A 173 -13.30 6.65 37.79
C ASP A 173 -13.05 6.87 36.29
N ALA A 174 -12.19 7.85 35.92
CA ALA A 174 -11.88 8.14 34.53
C ALA A 174 -11.20 6.93 33.86
N GLN A 175 -11.77 6.52 32.73
CA GLN A 175 -11.20 5.47 31.89
C GLN A 175 -10.03 6.01 31.08
N ILE A 176 -8.96 5.22 30.96
CA ILE A 176 -7.82 5.57 30.12
C ILE A 176 -8.28 5.53 28.66
N PRO A 177 -8.04 6.59 27.86
CA PRO A 177 -8.65 6.73 26.54
C PRO A 177 -7.93 5.91 25.45
N VAL A 178 -6.76 5.34 25.75
CA VAL A 178 -5.96 4.56 24.78
C VAL A 178 -6.24 3.07 24.97
N GLN A 179 -6.52 2.38 23.87
CA GLN A 179 -6.76 0.94 23.83
C GLN A 179 -5.56 0.18 23.22
N SER A 180 -5.55 -1.15 23.35
CA SER A 180 -4.44 -1.98 22.87
C SER A 180 -4.26 -1.94 21.36
N ASN A 181 -5.35 -1.81 20.59
CA ASN A 181 -5.32 -1.65 19.13
C ASN A 181 -4.66 -0.33 18.70
N ASP A 182 -4.81 0.74 19.48
CA ASP A 182 -4.17 2.03 19.19
C ASP A 182 -2.65 1.93 19.33
N VAL A 183 -2.19 1.22 20.37
CA VAL A 183 -0.77 0.92 20.58
C VAL A 183 -0.22 0.07 19.43
N ALA A 184 -0.92 -1.01 19.07
CA ALA A 184 -0.51 -1.89 17.98
C ALA A 184 -0.39 -1.13 16.65
N PHE A 185 -1.38 -0.31 16.32
CA PHE A 185 -1.37 0.52 15.11
C PHE A 185 -0.23 1.54 15.13
N ALA A 186 -0.03 2.26 16.24
CA ALA A 186 1.02 3.27 16.34
C ALA A 186 2.42 2.68 16.14
N VAL A 187 2.71 1.56 16.83
CA VAL A 187 3.98 0.84 16.69
C VAL A 187 4.16 0.32 15.26
N HIS A 188 3.12 -0.29 14.70
CA HIS A 188 3.14 -0.79 13.32
C HIS A 188 3.46 0.33 12.31
N ALA A 189 2.73 1.44 12.37
CA ALA A 189 2.93 2.58 11.49
C ALA A 189 4.32 3.20 11.64
N PHE A 190 4.86 3.27 12.87
CA PHE A 190 6.23 3.73 13.12
C PHE A 190 7.27 2.81 12.47
N CYS A 191 7.12 1.49 12.61
CA CYS A 191 8.02 0.52 12.00
C CYS A 191 8.02 0.63 10.47
N LEU A 192 6.85 0.63 9.83
CA LEU A 192 6.75 0.67 8.37
C LEU A 192 7.20 2.04 7.79
N SER A 193 6.92 3.13 8.51
CA SER A 193 7.43 4.46 8.13
C SER A 193 8.96 4.51 8.22
N SER A 194 9.53 3.88 9.26
CA SER A 194 10.99 3.79 9.44
C SER A 194 11.62 2.94 8.35
N ILE A 195 11.04 1.79 8.00
CA ILE A 195 11.48 0.97 6.87
C ILE A 195 11.48 1.77 5.58
N THR A 196 10.41 2.54 5.32
CA THR A 196 10.31 3.39 4.14
C THR A 196 11.43 4.44 4.09
N LEU A 197 11.71 5.11 5.21
CA LEU A 197 12.81 6.08 5.29
C LEU A 197 14.18 5.39 5.11
N MET A 198 14.37 4.21 5.68
CA MET A 198 15.60 3.42 5.48
C MET A 198 15.79 3.00 4.03
N GLN A 199 14.71 2.66 3.31
CA GLN A 199 14.77 2.41 1.87
C GLN A 199 15.23 3.64 1.09
N ILE A 200 14.78 4.84 1.47
CA ILE A 200 15.26 6.08 0.84
C ILE A 200 16.76 6.25 1.07
N LEU A 201 17.22 6.10 2.31
CA LEU A 201 18.64 6.24 2.64
C LEU A 201 19.51 5.16 1.98
N HIS A 202 18.97 3.95 1.77
CA HIS A 202 19.69 2.85 1.16
C HIS A 202 19.76 2.97 -0.37
N TYR A 203 18.65 3.29 -1.05
CA TYR A 203 18.61 3.35 -2.51
C TYR A 203 19.06 4.70 -3.09
N ASP A 204 18.70 5.81 -2.45
CA ASP A 204 19.03 7.17 -2.94
C ASP A 204 20.20 7.81 -2.15
N GLY A 205 20.68 7.17 -1.09
CA GLY A 205 21.79 7.63 -0.27
C GLY A 205 21.42 8.75 0.72
N ILE A 206 22.37 9.11 1.60
CA ILE A 206 22.21 10.23 2.54
C ILE A 206 22.04 11.56 1.79
N GLN A 207 22.55 11.67 0.56
CA GLN A 207 22.41 12.85 -0.28
C GLN A 207 20.94 13.19 -0.56
N ALA A 208 20.01 12.23 -0.51
CA ALA A 208 18.57 12.49 -0.60
C ALA A 208 18.10 13.51 0.44
N THR A 209 18.67 13.50 1.65
CA THR A 209 18.33 14.46 2.73
C THR A 209 18.70 15.91 2.38
N ARG A 210 19.66 16.13 1.47
CA ARG A 210 20.02 17.49 1.00
C ARG A 210 18.94 18.14 0.15
N GLN A 211 17.97 17.36 -0.33
CA GLN A 211 16.84 17.87 -1.11
C GLN A 211 15.73 18.46 -0.22
N MET A 212 15.86 18.33 1.12
CA MET A 212 14.89 18.86 2.07
C MET A 212 14.96 20.39 2.12
N SER A 213 13.78 21.00 2.12
CA SER A 213 13.55 22.42 2.33
C SER A 213 14.07 22.84 3.72
N PRO A 214 14.73 24.00 3.83
CA PRO A 214 15.17 24.52 5.12
C PRO A 214 14.02 24.71 6.11
N TYR A 215 12.81 25.00 5.61
CA TYR A 215 11.62 25.14 6.46
C TYR A 215 11.19 23.82 7.09
N ILE A 216 11.22 22.71 6.35
CA ILE A 216 10.89 21.38 6.88
C ILE A 216 11.98 20.91 7.84
N MET A 217 13.25 21.15 7.52
CA MET A 217 14.35 20.85 8.45
C MET A 217 14.23 21.65 9.75
N ALA A 218 13.92 22.95 9.68
CA ALA A 218 13.68 23.78 10.85
C ALA A 218 12.50 23.28 11.68
N MET A 219 11.40 22.86 11.04
CA MET A 219 10.24 22.28 11.74
C MET A 219 10.61 20.97 12.44
N ILE A 220 11.33 20.06 11.77
CA ILE A 220 11.80 18.81 12.38
C ILE A 220 12.70 19.11 13.58
N ALA A 221 13.66 20.03 13.43
CA ALA A 221 14.56 20.42 14.51
C ALA A 221 13.80 21.04 15.69
N LEU A 222 12.81 21.90 15.43
CA LEU A 222 11.96 22.49 16.44
C LEU A 222 11.15 21.44 17.21
N ILE A 223 10.52 20.49 16.51
CA ILE A 223 9.75 19.42 17.15
C ILE A 223 10.68 18.53 17.99
N MET A 224 11.85 18.16 17.46
CA MET A 224 12.85 17.40 18.21
C MET A 224 13.30 18.15 19.46
N LEU A 225 13.53 19.47 19.36
CA LEU A 225 13.87 20.31 20.50
C LEU A 225 12.75 20.32 21.54
N ILE A 226 11.48 20.50 21.13
CA ILE A 226 10.32 20.45 22.03
C ILE A 226 10.25 19.10 22.75
N CYS A 227 10.45 17.99 22.05
CA CYS A 227 10.45 16.65 22.65
C CYS A 227 11.58 16.50 23.68
N ILE A 228 12.80 16.92 23.34
CA ILE A 228 13.95 16.81 24.24
C ILE A 228 13.77 17.71 25.48
N VAL A 229 13.43 18.98 25.28
CA VAL A 229 13.23 19.95 26.37
C VAL A 229 12.08 19.50 27.27
N GLY A 230 10.96 19.05 26.70
CA GLY A 230 9.83 18.52 27.46
C GLY A 230 10.21 17.31 28.33
N ALA A 231 10.98 16.36 27.79
CA ALA A 231 11.48 15.21 28.54
C ALA A 231 12.42 15.62 29.69
N LEU A 232 13.31 16.58 29.44
CA LEU A 232 14.21 17.11 30.48
C LEU A 232 13.43 17.84 31.57
N MET A 233 12.46 18.67 31.21
CA MET A 233 11.58 19.36 32.16
C MET A 233 10.86 18.37 33.08
N CYS A 234 10.31 17.28 32.54
CA CYS A 234 9.71 16.22 33.37
C CYS A 234 10.72 15.51 34.27
N THR A 235 11.91 15.21 33.75
CA THR A 235 12.96 14.51 34.49
C THR A 235 13.45 15.33 35.69
N PHE A 236 13.58 16.65 35.53
CA PHE A 236 13.99 17.56 36.60
C PHE A 236 12.82 18.13 37.42
N GLY A 237 11.59 17.69 37.18
CA GLY A 237 10.40 18.15 37.91
C GLY A 237 10.06 19.63 37.68
N LEU A 238 10.44 20.19 36.54
CA LEU A 238 10.24 21.59 36.19
C LEU A 238 8.92 21.77 35.43
N TYR A 239 7.88 22.26 36.10
CA TYR A 239 6.60 22.74 35.53
C TYR A 239 5.76 21.75 34.68
N LEU A 240 6.32 20.66 34.17
CA LEU A 240 5.65 19.65 33.36
C LEU A 240 5.69 18.29 34.07
N ASN A 241 4.53 17.67 34.26
CA ASN A 241 4.47 16.26 34.65
C ASN A 241 4.47 15.35 33.42
N TRP A 242 4.67 14.04 33.63
CA TRP A 242 4.74 13.06 32.54
C TRP A 242 3.47 12.99 31.69
N LEU A 243 2.29 13.28 32.24
CA LEU A 243 1.05 13.33 31.47
C LEU A 243 1.03 14.53 30.51
N ASP A 244 1.46 15.70 30.97
CA ASP A 244 1.53 16.89 30.12
C ASP A 244 2.54 16.68 28.98
N TYR A 245 3.67 16.04 29.26
CA TYR A 245 4.68 15.74 28.23
C TYR A 245 4.15 14.81 27.13
N ILE A 246 3.45 13.73 27.47
CA ILE A 246 2.89 12.86 26.43
C ILE A 246 1.78 13.54 25.63
N TYR A 247 1.03 14.49 26.21
CA TYR A 247 0.11 15.34 25.45
C TYR A 247 0.84 16.28 24.49
N VAL A 248 1.98 16.83 24.88
CA VAL A 248 2.85 17.57 23.95
C VAL A 248 3.28 16.69 22.78
N LEU A 249 3.66 15.43 23.01
CA LEU A 249 3.99 14.49 21.92
C LEU A 249 2.80 14.24 20.98
N SER A 250 1.58 14.12 21.53
CA SER A 250 0.36 14.01 20.72
C SER A 250 0.12 15.26 19.86
N LEU A 251 0.34 16.46 20.42
CA LEU A 251 0.27 17.72 19.66
C LEU A 251 1.34 17.81 18.57
N CYS A 252 2.57 17.33 18.82
CA CYS A 252 3.61 17.23 17.80
C CYS A 252 3.16 16.31 16.65
N LYS A 253 2.55 15.15 16.94
CA LYS A 253 1.97 14.27 15.92
C LYS A 253 0.89 14.99 15.10
N ILE A 254 0.03 15.77 15.74
CA ILE A 254 -1.00 16.55 15.06
C ILE A 254 -0.36 17.54 14.08
N ALA A 255 0.57 18.35 14.57
CA ALA A 255 1.29 19.35 13.77
C ALA A 255 1.99 18.72 12.54
N VAL A 256 2.69 17.59 12.75
CA VAL A 256 3.31 16.82 11.66
C VAL A 256 2.28 16.38 10.63
N THR A 257 1.11 15.88 11.07
CA THR A 257 0.09 15.34 10.16
C THR A 257 -0.50 16.42 9.27
N LEU A 258 -0.63 17.65 9.76
CA LEU A 258 -1.11 18.79 8.98
C LEU A 258 -0.14 19.24 7.88
N VAL A 259 1.17 19.01 8.06
CA VAL A 259 2.22 19.52 7.16
C VAL A 259 2.80 18.44 6.24
N LYS A 260 2.84 17.17 6.69
CA LYS A 260 3.60 16.11 6.03
C LYS A 260 3.24 15.90 4.56
N TYR A 261 1.98 16.11 4.18
CA TYR A 261 1.50 15.88 2.83
C TYR A 261 1.95 16.97 1.84
N THR A 262 2.22 18.19 2.33
CA THR A 262 2.57 19.35 1.50
C THR A 262 3.82 19.11 0.62
N PRO A 263 4.94 18.59 1.15
CA PRO A 263 6.09 18.18 0.33
C PRO A 263 5.75 17.33 -0.89
N GLN A 264 4.93 16.31 -0.69
CA GLN A 264 4.62 15.36 -1.74
C GLN A 264 3.65 15.96 -2.77
N VAL A 265 2.68 16.77 -2.35
CA VAL A 265 1.80 17.54 -3.25
C VAL A 265 2.63 18.45 -4.15
N TYR A 266 3.59 19.16 -3.57
CA TYR A 266 4.50 20.05 -4.31
C TYR A 266 5.39 19.26 -5.29
N LEU A 267 5.91 18.12 -4.86
CA LEU A 267 6.76 17.27 -5.68
C LEU A 267 6.03 16.75 -6.93
N ASN A 268 4.80 16.28 -6.75
CA ASN A 268 3.91 15.87 -7.85
C ASN A 268 3.64 17.03 -8.81
N TRP A 269 3.35 18.22 -8.29
CA TRP A 269 3.10 19.41 -9.10
C TRP A 269 4.35 19.86 -9.87
N LYS A 270 5.53 19.79 -9.26
CA LYS A 270 6.80 20.18 -9.88
C LYS A 270 7.21 19.20 -10.98
N ARG A 271 7.03 17.89 -10.75
CA ARG A 271 7.38 16.83 -11.71
C ARG A 271 6.32 16.63 -12.80
N LYS A 272 5.10 17.11 -12.58
CA LYS A 272 3.93 16.83 -13.43
C LYS A 272 3.69 15.33 -13.62
N SER A 273 4.00 14.56 -12.57
CA SER A 273 3.92 13.11 -12.56
C SER A 273 3.78 12.62 -11.12
N THR A 274 2.96 11.60 -10.92
CA THR A 274 2.81 10.85 -9.67
C THR A 274 3.56 9.52 -9.71
N SER A 275 4.36 9.29 -10.76
CA SER A 275 5.13 8.05 -10.91
C SER A 275 6.16 7.88 -9.79
N GLY A 276 6.23 6.66 -9.26
CA GLY A 276 7.23 6.25 -8.28
C GLY A 276 6.73 6.23 -6.83
N TRP A 277 5.45 6.48 -6.62
CA TRP A 277 4.75 6.24 -5.36
C TRP A 277 3.43 5.49 -5.65
N SER A 278 3.10 4.50 -4.82
CA SER A 278 1.85 3.74 -4.92
C SER A 278 0.62 4.54 -4.44
N ILE A 279 -0.31 4.81 -5.37
CA ILE A 279 -1.58 5.49 -5.09
C ILE A 279 -2.45 4.74 -4.07
N TRP A 280 -2.23 3.43 -3.90
CA TRP A 280 -2.98 2.60 -2.97
C TRP A 280 -2.84 3.03 -1.51
N GLN A 281 -1.70 3.62 -1.12
CA GLN A 281 -1.57 4.21 0.20
C GLN A 281 -2.66 5.27 0.45
N ILE A 282 -2.93 6.13 -0.55
CA ILE A 282 -3.92 7.20 -0.46
C ILE A 282 -5.34 6.65 -0.54
N LEU A 283 -5.60 5.70 -1.45
CA LEU A 283 -6.93 5.11 -1.57
C LEU A 283 -7.35 4.39 -0.29
N LEU A 284 -6.42 3.70 0.36
CA LEU A 284 -6.67 3.02 1.63
C LEU A 284 -6.77 4.00 2.81
N ASP A 285 -5.99 5.08 2.84
CA ASP A 285 -6.13 6.14 3.84
C ASP A 285 -7.49 6.85 3.73
N LEU A 286 -7.90 7.20 2.52
CA LEU A 286 -9.21 7.80 2.22
C LEU A 286 -10.37 6.85 2.59
N THR A 287 -10.24 5.56 2.27
CA THR A 287 -11.24 4.54 2.63
C THR A 287 -11.34 4.40 4.15
N GLY A 288 -10.21 4.36 4.85
CA GLY A 288 -10.17 4.29 6.30
C GLY A 288 -10.80 5.53 6.96
N GLY A 289 -10.41 6.74 6.50
CA GLY A 289 -10.96 7.99 7.00
C GLY A 289 -12.47 8.12 6.76
N PHE A 290 -12.95 7.77 5.58
CA PHE A 290 -14.38 7.78 5.26
C PHE A 290 -15.18 6.82 6.15
N LEU A 291 -14.73 5.57 6.28
CA LEU A 291 -15.41 4.56 7.08
C LEU A 291 -15.37 4.87 8.59
N SER A 292 -14.27 5.46 9.07
CA SER A 292 -14.18 5.90 10.47
C SER A 292 -15.16 7.03 10.78
N ASN A 293 -15.28 8.01 9.88
CA ASN A 293 -16.28 9.08 10.02
C ASN A 293 -17.72 8.53 9.92
N LEU A 294 -17.96 7.59 9.02
CA LEU A 294 -19.27 6.95 8.87
C LEU A 294 -19.67 6.19 10.15
N GLN A 295 -18.77 5.38 10.71
CA GLN A 295 -19.00 4.70 11.99
C GLN A 295 -19.35 5.70 13.10
N LEU A 296 -18.56 6.77 13.23
CA LEU A 296 -18.77 7.79 14.27
C LEU A 296 -20.16 8.46 14.14
N VAL A 297 -20.57 8.84 12.93
CA VAL A 297 -21.89 9.47 12.69
C VAL A 297 -23.02 8.51 13.01
N LEU A 298 -22.90 7.25 12.57
CA LEU A 298 -23.92 6.24 12.85
C LEU A 298 -24.03 6.01 14.36
N ASP A 299 -22.90 5.87 15.08
CA ASP A 299 -22.88 5.53 16.51
C ASP A 299 -23.46 6.65 17.36
N CYS A 300 -23.13 7.90 17.05
CA CYS A 300 -23.76 9.06 17.66
C CYS A 300 -25.27 9.10 17.41
N ASN A 301 -25.72 8.77 16.19
CA ASN A 301 -27.13 8.72 15.86
C ASN A 301 -27.87 7.58 16.59
N ALA A 302 -27.24 6.41 16.73
CA ALA A 302 -27.83 5.27 17.42
C ALA A 302 -27.92 5.47 18.94
N LEU A 303 -26.94 6.17 19.54
CA LEU A 303 -26.92 6.50 20.96
C LEU A 303 -27.70 7.77 21.30
N GLY A 304 -28.12 8.54 20.28
CA GLY A 304 -28.78 9.84 20.46
C GLY A 304 -27.88 10.91 21.08
N ASP A 305 -26.56 10.69 21.07
CA ASP A 305 -25.56 11.56 21.68
C ASP A 305 -24.49 11.98 20.66
N PHE A 306 -24.58 13.23 20.22
CA PHE A 306 -23.60 13.86 19.32
C PHE A 306 -22.40 14.46 20.06
N SER A 307 -22.38 14.39 21.39
CA SER A 307 -21.25 14.86 22.19
C SER A 307 -19.94 14.16 21.81
N GLY A 308 -20.02 12.92 21.29
CA GLY A 308 -18.88 12.17 20.76
C GLY A 308 -18.19 12.82 19.55
N ILE A 309 -18.94 13.55 18.71
CA ILE A 309 -18.39 14.29 17.55
C ILE A 309 -17.66 15.56 18.03
N THR A 310 -18.26 16.29 18.97
CA THR A 310 -17.68 17.52 19.52
C THR A 310 -16.61 17.28 20.58
N GLY A 311 -16.63 16.11 21.23
CA GLY A 311 -15.72 15.75 22.31
C GLY A 311 -14.32 15.39 21.84
N ASN A 312 -14.14 15.13 20.54
CA ASN A 312 -12.84 14.82 19.95
C ASN A 312 -12.58 15.62 18.66
N VAL A 313 -12.67 16.95 18.77
CA VAL A 313 -12.37 17.89 17.68
C VAL A 313 -11.01 17.61 17.04
N ALA A 314 -10.00 17.20 17.81
CA ALA A 314 -8.69 16.85 17.29
C ALA A 314 -8.74 15.66 16.32
N LYS A 315 -9.45 14.58 16.65
CA LYS A 315 -9.64 13.43 15.76
C LYS A 315 -10.41 13.82 14.49
N LEU A 316 -11.44 14.66 14.63
CA LEU A 316 -12.20 15.17 13.49
C LEU A 316 -11.33 16.03 12.58
N VAL A 317 -10.57 17.00 13.12
CA VAL A 317 -9.65 17.85 12.34
C VAL A 317 -8.59 17.03 11.62
N LEU A 318 -7.98 16.04 12.30
CA LEU A 318 -6.99 15.15 11.70
C LEU A 318 -7.56 14.32 10.55
N GLY A 319 -8.72 13.68 10.77
CA GLY A 319 -9.39 12.87 9.76
C GLY A 319 -9.76 13.69 8.53
N GLN A 320 -10.31 14.89 8.73
CA GLN A 320 -10.67 15.77 7.62
C GLN A 320 -9.46 16.34 6.88
N ALA A 321 -8.38 16.69 7.59
CA ALA A 321 -7.15 17.12 6.94
C ALA A 321 -6.59 16.02 6.04
N SER A 322 -6.60 14.75 6.48
CA SER A 322 -6.16 13.61 5.66
C SER A 322 -7.02 13.49 4.39
N ILE A 323 -8.35 13.48 4.53
CA ILE A 323 -9.28 13.35 3.41
C ILE A 323 -9.08 14.47 2.37
N VAL A 324 -8.84 15.72 2.81
CA VAL A 324 -8.55 16.83 1.89
C VAL A 324 -7.28 16.56 1.08
N PHE A 325 -6.19 16.14 1.73
CA PHE A 325 -4.96 15.81 1.02
C PHE A 325 -5.11 14.59 0.11
N ASP A 326 -5.86 13.58 0.54
CA ASP A 326 -6.12 12.38 -0.26
C ASP A 326 -6.87 12.72 -1.56
N VAL A 327 -7.87 13.61 -1.47
CA VAL A 327 -8.58 14.12 -2.65
C VAL A 327 -7.63 14.91 -3.57
N ILE A 328 -6.72 15.70 -3.01
CA ILE A 328 -5.69 16.40 -3.80
C ILE A 328 -4.81 15.39 -4.54
N PHE A 329 -4.35 14.32 -3.87
CA PHE A 329 -3.51 13.31 -4.50
C PHE A 329 -4.25 12.50 -5.56
N CYS A 330 -5.51 12.11 -5.30
CA CYS A 330 -6.36 11.47 -6.31
C CYS A 330 -6.56 12.38 -7.53
N THR A 331 -6.77 13.68 -7.31
CA THR A 331 -6.87 14.68 -8.38
C THR A 331 -5.57 14.78 -9.17
N GLN A 332 -4.42 14.85 -8.49
CA GLN A 332 -3.11 14.89 -9.15
C GLN A 332 -2.86 13.63 -9.98
N HIS A 333 -3.22 12.46 -9.48
CA HIS A 333 -2.94 11.16 -10.11
C HIS A 333 -3.87 10.85 -11.28
N TYR A 334 -5.18 11.03 -11.12
CA TYR A 334 -6.17 10.63 -12.11
C TYR A 334 -6.56 11.72 -13.10
N LEU A 335 -6.54 12.99 -12.67
CA LEU A 335 -7.04 14.10 -13.49
C LEU A 335 -5.91 14.94 -14.09
N LEU A 336 -4.91 15.33 -13.29
CA LEU A 336 -3.86 16.26 -13.74
C LEU A 336 -2.68 15.57 -14.41
N TYR A 337 -2.21 14.44 -13.86
CA TYR A 337 -1.00 13.75 -14.32
C TYR A 337 -1.25 12.26 -14.63
N PRO A 338 -2.26 11.91 -15.46
CA PRO A 338 -2.54 10.51 -15.77
C PRO A 338 -1.36 9.87 -16.52
N THR A 339 -0.92 8.70 -16.04
CA THR A 339 0.21 7.94 -16.59
C THR A 339 0.10 7.71 -18.10
N SER A 340 -1.11 7.51 -18.62
CA SER A 340 -1.37 7.32 -20.05
C SER A 340 -1.05 8.55 -20.90
N ALA A 341 -1.27 9.77 -20.39
CA ALA A 341 -0.92 10.99 -21.10
C ALA A 341 0.60 11.24 -21.08
N ALA A 342 1.28 10.89 -19.98
CA ALA A 342 2.73 10.97 -19.88
C ALA A 342 3.45 9.93 -20.79
N ALA A 343 2.90 8.72 -20.92
CA ALA A 343 3.39 7.71 -21.86
C ALA A 343 3.18 8.13 -23.32
N ALA A 344 2.01 8.69 -23.65
CA ALA A 344 1.73 9.23 -24.98
C ALA A 344 2.64 10.42 -25.35
N ALA A 345 2.94 11.30 -24.39
CA ALA A 345 3.82 12.46 -24.60
C ALA A 345 5.31 12.10 -24.73
N SER A 346 5.74 10.96 -24.17
CA SER A 346 7.14 10.51 -24.20
C SER A 346 7.47 9.62 -25.41
N GLY A 347 6.52 9.36 -26.31
CA GLY A 347 6.74 8.57 -27.54
C GLY A 347 7.15 7.12 -27.30
N ARG A 348 7.08 6.63 -26.07
CA ARG A 348 7.36 5.22 -25.74
C ARG A 348 6.08 4.42 -25.97
N PRO A 349 6.07 3.46 -26.90
CA PRO A 349 4.92 2.57 -27.04
C PRO A 349 4.68 1.88 -25.69
N LEU A 350 3.41 1.83 -25.28
CA LEU A 350 2.98 0.91 -24.22
C LEU A 350 3.29 -0.50 -24.72
N LEU A 351 4.44 -1.04 -24.35
CA LEU A 351 4.70 -2.46 -24.45
C LEU A 351 3.65 -3.12 -23.54
N SER A 352 2.62 -3.65 -24.19
CA SER A 352 1.76 -4.66 -23.59
C SER A 352 2.67 -5.71 -22.99
N SER A 353 2.43 -6.03 -21.72
CA SER A 353 3.15 -7.00 -20.91
C SER A 353 3.06 -8.42 -21.49
N GLN A 354 3.80 -8.65 -22.57
CA GLN A 354 4.17 -9.96 -23.11
C GLN A 354 5.64 -9.86 -23.54
N GLU A 355 6.39 -10.89 -23.18
CA GLU A 355 7.82 -11.12 -23.40
C GLU A 355 8.79 -10.49 -22.38
N THR A 356 9.20 -11.31 -21.41
CA THR A 356 10.62 -11.56 -21.12
C THR A 356 10.76 -12.78 -20.21
N THR A 357 10.74 -13.97 -20.82
CA THR A 357 11.53 -15.11 -20.35
C THR A 357 12.07 -15.83 -21.59
N SER A 358 13.20 -15.34 -22.08
CA SER A 358 14.18 -16.17 -22.78
C SER A 358 15.55 -15.72 -22.29
N PHE A 359 16.13 -16.51 -21.40
CA PHE A 359 17.55 -16.48 -21.13
C PHE A 359 18.27 -16.66 -22.47
N GLN A 360 19.08 -15.69 -22.86
CA GLN A 360 20.15 -15.88 -23.83
C GLN A 360 21.44 -15.94 -23.04
N GLU A 361 21.88 -17.17 -22.84
CA GLU A 361 23.22 -17.57 -22.44
C GLU A 361 24.02 -17.65 -23.76
N GLY A 362 25.18 -16.99 -23.81
CA GLY A 362 25.99 -16.91 -25.03
C GLY A 362 27.12 -15.90 -24.87
N ASP A 363 28.23 -16.41 -24.33
CA ASP A 363 29.63 -16.13 -24.66
C ASP A 363 29.98 -14.76 -25.26
N ASP A 364 30.79 -14.01 -24.52
CA ASP A 364 31.89 -13.24 -25.10
C ASP A 364 33.05 -13.18 -24.08
N GLU A 365 34.04 -14.04 -24.32
CA GLU A 365 35.43 -13.84 -23.94
C GLU A 365 35.92 -12.53 -24.59
N ASP A 366 36.42 -11.59 -23.79
CA ASP A 366 37.59 -10.74 -24.08
C ASP A 366 37.64 -9.54 -23.13
N ALA A 367 38.40 -9.70 -22.04
CA ALA A 367 38.83 -8.59 -21.21
C ALA A 367 40.33 -8.34 -21.45
N PRO A 368 40.76 -7.17 -21.96
CA PRO A 368 42.14 -6.77 -21.87
C PRO A 368 42.40 -6.09 -20.52
N GLU A 369 43.32 -6.73 -19.81
CA GLU A 369 44.11 -6.24 -18.70
C GLU A 369 44.81 -4.90 -19.05
N VAL A 370 44.56 -3.84 -18.28
CA VAL A 370 45.50 -2.70 -18.18
C VAL A 370 45.60 -2.26 -16.72
N LEU A 371 46.69 -2.70 -16.11
CA LEU A 371 47.24 -2.25 -14.85
C LEU A 371 48.04 -0.94 -15.07
N SER A 372 47.96 -0.04 -14.08
CA SER A 372 48.98 0.97 -13.71
C SER A 372 49.27 2.15 -14.65
N THR A 373 49.02 3.37 -14.16
CA THR A 373 50.10 4.35 -13.89
C THR A 373 49.61 5.51 -13.02
N LEU A 374 50.53 5.95 -12.16
CA LEU A 374 50.48 7.04 -11.18
C LEU A 374 50.25 8.42 -11.79
N THR A 375 49.48 9.28 -11.14
CA THR A 375 49.93 10.57 -10.55
C THR A 375 48.84 11.19 -9.67
#